data_AF-A0A0E3W2D1-F1
#
_entry.id   AF-A0A0E3W2D1-F1
#
_cell.length_a   1.000
_cell.length_b   1.000
_cell.length_c   1.000
_cell.angle_alpha   90.00
_cell.angle_beta   90.00
_cell.angle_gamma   90.00
#
_symmetry.space_group_name_H-M   'P 1'
#
loop_
_entity.id
_entity.type
_entity.pdbx_description
1 polymer ?
#
loop_
_entity_poly.entity_id
_entity_poly.type
_entity_poly.pdbx_seq_one_letter_code
_entity_poly.pdbx_strand_id
1 'polypeptide(L)'
;MLSKINERIDGVFVVVDELKSEIKTQQELSRKQEKKLATIDTLVSCINDTMQQCVTRRGEDFDDEFTFEKISSAQELATVEENLANDDFFKKVLNFLRSSVHRVDVNNRLHDALDIIFDRNFLPQCAWKGVPRLGVQKIAMVAHPNILRLFKAVGTTDLCKCTDVKVGDFFQNKLKHAKNRTNLQGFRKTSCQNRRKLP
;
A
#
# COMPACT_ATOMS: atom_id res chain seq x y z
N MET A 1 -0.95 63.44 51.06
CA MET A 1 -0.75 63.45 49.59
C MET A 1 0.27 62.40 49.16
N LEU A 2 1.43 62.30 49.83
CA LEU A 2 2.49 61.32 49.53
C LEU A 2 2.09 59.84 49.66
N SER A 3 1.31 59.46 50.68
CA SER A 3 0.90 58.05 50.87
C SER A 3 0.03 57.51 49.72
N LYS A 4 -0.88 58.31 49.17
CA LYS A 4 -1.70 57.96 47.99
C LYS A 4 -0.86 57.82 46.71
N ILE A 5 0.28 58.50 46.62
CA ILE A 5 1.21 58.37 45.49
C ILE A 5 1.98 57.06 45.61
N ASN A 6 2.46 56.73 46.81
CA ASN A 6 3.19 55.49 47.06
C ASN A 6 2.33 54.25 46.79
N GLU A 7 1.08 54.27 47.23
CA GLU A 7 0.11 53.19 47.02
C GLU A 7 -0.21 52.97 45.52
N ARG A 8 -0.21 54.04 44.72
CA ARG A 8 -0.36 53.95 43.26
C ARG A 8 0.90 53.42 42.59
N ILE A 9 2.10 53.76 43.09
CA ILE A 9 3.38 53.24 42.59
C ILE A 9 3.48 51.73 42.85
N ASP A 10 3.10 51.30 44.06
CA ASP A 10 3.08 49.88 44.42
C ASP A 10 2.09 49.10 43.54
N GLY A 11 0.90 49.66 43.28
CA GLY A 11 -0.07 49.08 42.34
C GLY A 11 0.46 48.95 40.91
N VAL A 12 1.26 49.91 40.43
CA VAL A 12 1.90 49.84 39.11
C VAL A 12 2.96 48.73 39.07
N PHE A 13 3.75 48.56 40.13
CA PHE A 13 4.75 47.49 40.20
C PHE A 13 4.12 46.09 40.11
N VAL A 14 2.99 45.87 40.80
CA VAL A 14 2.24 44.60 40.75
C VAL A 14 1.76 44.31 39.33
N VAL A 15 1.16 45.29 38.66
CA VAL A 15 0.68 45.13 37.28
C VAL A 15 1.84 44.88 36.31
N VAL A 16 2.97 45.54 36.49
CA VAL A 16 4.17 45.33 35.68
C VAL A 16 4.71 43.91 35.83
N ASP A 17 4.73 43.36 37.04
CA ASP A 17 5.22 42.00 37.26
C ASP A 17 4.24 40.94 36.73
N GLU A 18 2.93 41.18 36.84
CA GLU A 18 1.90 40.33 36.23
C GLU A 18 2.03 40.32 34.69
N LEU A 19 2.19 41.50 34.06
CA LEU A 19 2.42 41.62 32.63
C LEU A 19 3.71 40.92 32.18
N LYS A 20 4.80 41.01 32.95
CA LYS A 20 6.05 40.28 32.65
C LYS A 20 5.82 38.76 32.70
N SER A 21 5.04 38.28 33.65
CA SER A 21 4.74 36.86 33.77
C SER A 21 3.94 36.34 32.58
N GLU A 22 2.95 37.11 32.11
CA GLU A 22 2.12 36.78 30.95
C GLU A 22 2.90 36.88 29.62
N ILE A 23 3.80 37.86 29.49
CA ILE A 23 4.70 37.94 28.32
C ILE A 23 5.58 36.69 28.25
N LYS A 24 6.08 36.20 29.39
CA LYS A 24 6.91 35.01 29.45
C LYS A 24 6.14 33.76 29.03
N THR A 25 4.90 33.58 29.49
CA THR A 25 4.05 32.45 29.11
C THR A 25 3.70 32.49 27.62
N GLN A 26 3.40 33.67 27.07
CA GLN A 26 3.15 33.85 25.63
C GLN A 26 4.38 33.52 24.77
N GLN A 27 5.56 33.97 25.17
CA GLN A 27 6.80 33.66 24.46
C GLN A 27 7.09 32.15 24.42
N GLU A 28 6.84 31.44 25.52
CA GLU A 28 6.99 29.98 25.57
C GLU A 28 5.99 29.26 24.65
N LEU A 29 4.75 29.76 24.55
CA LEU A 29 3.74 29.23 23.64
C LEU A 29 4.15 29.43 22.16
N SER A 30 4.57 30.64 21.78
CA SER A 30 5.05 30.94 20.43
C SER A 30 6.22 30.06 20.04
N ARG A 31 7.18 29.86 20.94
CA ARG A 31 8.32 28.95 20.71
C ARG A 31 7.88 27.50 20.49
N LYS A 32 6.83 27.03 21.18
CA LYS A 32 6.24 25.70 20.95
C LYS A 32 5.53 25.62 19.61
N GLN A 33 4.85 26.69 19.17
CA GLN A 33 4.19 26.76 17.87
C GLN A 33 5.23 26.73 16.72
N GLU A 34 6.32 27.49 16.81
CA GLU A 34 7.40 27.49 15.81
C GLU A 34 8.01 26.10 15.61
N LYS A 35 8.25 25.35 16.70
CA LYS A 35 8.73 23.96 16.61
C LYS A 35 7.75 23.04 15.87
N LYS A 36 6.45 23.24 16.08
CA LYS A 36 5.41 22.47 15.36
C LYS A 36 5.39 22.83 13.87
N LEU A 37 5.51 24.12 13.53
CA LEU A 37 5.59 24.58 12.14
C LEU A 37 6.81 24.01 11.42
N ALA A 38 7.99 24.03 12.05
CA ALA A 38 9.21 23.44 11.49
C ALA A 38 9.06 21.93 11.21
N THR A 39 8.32 21.21 12.08
CA THR A 39 8.01 19.78 11.87
C THR A 39 7.05 19.58 10.70
N ILE A 40 6.06 20.47 10.54
CA ILE A 40 5.13 20.44 9.41
C ILE A 40 5.88 20.71 8.10
N ASP A 41 6.77 21.71 8.07
CA ASP A 41 7.56 22.04 6.87
C ASP A 41 8.45 20.87 6.42
N THR A 42 9.07 20.17 7.37
CA THR A 42 9.86 18.96 7.06
C THR A 42 8.98 17.85 6.49
N LEU A 43 7.79 17.62 7.06
CA LEU A 43 6.85 16.62 6.53
C LEU A 43 6.34 16.99 5.13
N VAL A 44 6.03 18.27 4.89
CA VAL A 44 5.59 18.76 3.57
C VAL A 44 6.70 18.57 2.53
N SER A 45 7.96 18.87 2.87
CA SER A 45 9.11 18.63 1.99
C SER A 45 9.23 17.15 1.65
N CYS A 46 9.18 16.25 2.65
CA CYS A 46 9.25 14.80 2.41
C CYS A 46 8.10 14.27 1.55
N ILE A 47 6.89 14.80 1.72
CA ILE A 47 5.75 14.47 0.85
C ILE A 47 6.02 14.92 -0.58
N ASN A 48 6.55 16.13 -0.76
CA ASN A 48 6.84 16.68 -2.08
C ASN A 48 7.93 15.88 -2.81
N ASP A 49 9.00 15.49 -2.11
CA ASP A 49 10.07 14.63 -2.63
C ASP A 49 9.52 13.25 -3.02
N THR A 50 8.62 12.69 -2.20
CA THR A 50 7.94 11.43 -2.49
C THR A 50 7.04 11.56 -3.72
N MET A 51 6.31 12.67 -3.86
CA MET A 51 5.48 12.94 -5.02
C MET A 51 6.30 13.11 -6.30
N GLN A 52 7.44 13.80 -6.23
CA GLN A 52 8.36 13.93 -7.36
C GLN A 52 8.94 12.58 -7.80
N GLN A 53 9.29 11.69 -6.85
CA GLN A 53 9.67 10.30 -7.18
C GLN A 53 8.54 9.50 -7.85
N CYS A 54 7.27 9.74 -7.47
CA CYS A 54 6.11 9.11 -8.13
C CYS A 54 5.86 9.63 -9.56
N VAL A 55 6.33 10.85 -9.87
CA VAL A 55 6.21 11.46 -11.20
C VAL A 55 7.36 10.99 -12.10
N THR A 56 8.60 10.95 -11.61
CA THR A 56 9.76 10.52 -12.40
C THR A 56 9.71 9.03 -12.77
N ARG A 57 9.14 8.16 -11.92
CA ARG A 57 8.92 6.74 -12.25
C ARG A 57 7.84 6.50 -13.32
N ARG A 58 7.07 7.53 -13.67
CA ARG A 58 5.99 7.46 -14.67
C ARG A 58 6.47 7.77 -16.09
N GLY A 59 7.74 8.18 -16.24
CA GLY A 59 8.35 8.56 -17.52
C GLY A 59 9.11 7.44 -18.24
N GLU A 60 9.01 6.18 -17.77
CA GLU A 60 9.45 5.03 -18.56
C GLU A 60 8.32 4.68 -19.54
N ASP A 61 8.58 4.85 -20.84
CA ASP A 61 7.74 4.55 -22.01
C ASP A 61 6.51 3.68 -21.69
N PHE A 62 5.40 4.35 -21.37
CA PHE A 62 4.11 3.70 -21.27
C PHE A 62 3.68 3.33 -22.69
N ASP A 63 3.84 2.06 -23.01
CA ASP A 63 3.28 1.43 -24.20
C ASP A 63 1.75 1.34 -24.01
N ASP A 64 1.03 2.41 -24.33
CA ASP A 64 -0.42 2.58 -24.12
C ASP A 64 -1.26 1.48 -24.83
N GLU A 65 -0.66 0.68 -25.70
CA GLU A 65 -1.29 -0.42 -26.42
C GLU A 65 -1.06 -1.80 -25.78
N PHE A 66 -0.24 -1.91 -24.72
CA PHE A 66 0.01 -3.20 -24.08
C PHE A 66 -1.23 -3.72 -23.34
N THR A 67 -1.75 -4.85 -23.81
CA THR A 67 -2.83 -5.60 -23.16
C THR A 67 -2.35 -6.97 -22.69
N PHE A 68 -2.89 -7.45 -21.58
CA PHE A 68 -2.57 -8.75 -21.02
C PHE A 68 -3.80 -9.65 -21.04
N GLU A 69 -3.70 -10.78 -21.74
CA GLU A 69 -4.76 -11.79 -21.75
C GLU A 69 -4.73 -12.64 -20.48
N LYS A 70 -5.92 -12.93 -19.95
CA LYS A 70 -6.04 -13.70 -18.70
C LYS A 70 -5.60 -15.14 -18.91
N ILE A 71 -4.83 -15.65 -17.95
CA ILE A 71 -4.42 -17.04 -17.90
C ILE A 71 -5.63 -17.91 -17.57
N SER A 72 -6.02 -18.74 -18.53
CA SER A 72 -7.19 -19.62 -18.49
C SER A 72 -6.81 -21.11 -18.53
N SER A 73 -5.58 -21.44 -18.91
CA SER A 73 -5.09 -22.81 -19.06
C SER A 73 -3.72 -23.05 -18.42
N ALA A 74 -3.37 -24.33 -18.22
CA ALA A 74 -2.07 -24.72 -17.68
C ALA A 74 -0.92 -24.40 -18.64
N GLN A 75 -1.18 -24.51 -19.95
CA GLN A 75 -0.23 -24.18 -21.00
C GLN A 75 0.06 -22.68 -21.00
N GLU A 76 -0.97 -21.83 -20.97
CA GLU A 76 -0.80 -20.38 -20.85
C GLU A 76 -0.02 -19.99 -19.59
N LEU A 77 -0.28 -20.67 -18.46
CA LEU A 77 0.46 -20.43 -17.23
C LEU A 77 1.96 -20.70 -17.39
N ALA A 78 2.32 -21.82 -18.04
CA ALA A 78 3.70 -22.18 -18.31
C ALA A 78 4.36 -21.17 -19.27
N THR A 79 3.68 -20.80 -20.36
CA THR A 79 4.17 -19.81 -21.32
C THR A 79 4.40 -18.45 -20.66
N VAL A 80 3.47 -17.98 -19.83
CA VAL A 80 3.63 -16.71 -19.11
C VAL A 80 4.76 -16.79 -18.09
N GLU A 81 4.88 -17.89 -17.35
CA GLU A 81 5.99 -18.10 -16.40
C GLU A 81 7.36 -18.03 -17.07
N GLU A 82 7.49 -18.63 -18.26
CA GLU A 82 8.71 -18.58 -19.08
C GLU A 82 8.96 -17.17 -19.61
N ASN A 83 7.94 -16.51 -20.16
CA ASN A 83 8.07 -15.12 -20.65
C ASN A 83 8.42 -14.13 -19.54
N LEU A 84 7.92 -14.33 -18.31
CA LEU A 84 8.24 -13.48 -17.14
C LEU A 84 9.69 -13.65 -16.64
N ALA A 85 10.44 -14.62 -17.16
CA ALA A 85 11.88 -14.69 -16.94
C ALA A 85 12.62 -13.58 -17.71
N ASN A 86 12.06 -13.10 -18.82
CA ASN A 86 12.57 -11.93 -19.53
C ASN A 86 12.20 -10.65 -18.78
N ASP A 87 13.19 -9.83 -18.43
CA ASP A 87 12.98 -8.64 -17.61
C ASP A 87 12.22 -7.53 -18.33
N ASP A 88 12.29 -7.43 -19.66
CA ASP A 88 11.53 -6.42 -20.42
C ASP A 88 10.05 -6.76 -20.43
N PHE A 89 9.71 -8.04 -20.71
CA PHE A 89 8.34 -8.51 -20.60
C PHE A 89 7.82 -8.38 -19.16
N PHE A 90 8.64 -8.73 -18.17
CA PHE A 90 8.31 -8.55 -16.76
C PHE A 90 7.98 -7.10 -16.41
N LYS A 91 8.79 -6.13 -16.86
CA LYS A 91 8.54 -4.70 -16.65
C LYS A 91 7.25 -4.25 -17.33
N LYS A 92 6.97 -4.69 -18.56
CA LYS A 92 5.72 -4.37 -19.26
C LYS A 92 4.49 -4.84 -18.47
N VAL A 93 4.48 -6.12 -18.05
CA VAL A 93 3.38 -6.67 -17.24
C VAL A 93 3.27 -5.98 -15.89
N LEU A 94 4.40 -5.69 -15.23
CA LEU A 94 4.40 -4.99 -13.95
C LEU A 94 3.84 -3.57 -14.06
N ASN A 95 4.21 -2.82 -15.11
CA ASN A 95 3.71 -1.47 -15.35
C ASN A 95 2.21 -1.48 -15.67
N PHE A 96 1.76 -2.43 -16.48
CA PHE A 96 0.34 -2.68 -16.74
C PHE A 96 -0.46 -2.98 -15.47
N LEU A 97 0.07 -3.82 -14.58
CA LEU A 97 -0.57 -4.11 -13.30
C LEU A 97 -0.57 -2.89 -12.37
N ARG A 98 0.51 -2.12 -12.35
CA ARG A 98 0.60 -0.90 -11.53
C ARG A 98 -0.35 0.20 -12.01
N SER A 99 -0.59 0.31 -13.31
CA SER A 99 -1.58 1.25 -13.85
C SER A 99 -3.01 0.79 -13.58
N SER A 100 -3.25 -0.53 -13.54
CA SER A 100 -4.59 -1.10 -13.31
C SER A 100 -4.98 -1.22 -11.82
N VAL A 101 -4.01 -1.34 -10.91
CA VAL A 101 -4.24 -1.58 -9.46
C VAL A 101 -4.11 -0.30 -8.65
N HIS A 102 -5.25 0.27 -8.24
CA HIS A 102 -5.32 1.55 -7.51
C HIS A 102 -5.42 1.44 -5.98
N ARG A 103 -5.45 0.22 -5.42
CA ARG A 103 -5.58 0.03 -3.96
C ARG A 103 -4.26 0.34 -3.23
N VAL A 104 -4.38 0.85 -2.00
CA VAL A 104 -3.23 1.16 -1.13
C VAL A 104 -2.79 -0.08 -0.33
N ASP A 105 -3.75 -0.85 0.18
CA ASP A 105 -3.49 -2.04 1.00
C ASP A 105 -2.93 -3.20 0.17
N VAL A 106 -1.84 -3.80 0.64
CA VAL A 106 -1.11 -4.88 -0.06
C VAL A 106 -2.02 -6.06 -0.40
N ASN A 107 -2.84 -6.53 0.55
CA ASN A 107 -3.69 -7.69 0.31
C ASN A 107 -4.75 -7.42 -0.76
N ASN A 108 -5.28 -6.20 -0.81
CA ASN A 108 -6.21 -5.78 -1.85
C ASN A 108 -5.51 -5.57 -3.19
N ARG A 109 -4.27 -5.06 -3.21
CA ARG A 109 -3.46 -4.95 -4.44
C ARG A 109 -3.18 -6.31 -5.08
N LEU A 110 -2.72 -7.27 -4.27
CA LEU A 110 -2.48 -8.65 -4.72
C LEU A 110 -3.78 -9.29 -5.22
N HIS A 111 -4.91 -8.95 -4.60
CA HIS A 111 -6.21 -9.44 -5.01
C HIS A 111 -6.61 -8.89 -6.39
N ASP A 112 -6.56 -7.57 -6.58
CA ASP A 112 -6.86 -6.96 -7.88
C ASP A 112 -5.94 -7.52 -8.98
N ALA A 113 -4.64 -7.69 -8.68
CA ALA A 113 -3.69 -8.30 -9.61
C ALA A 113 -4.06 -9.76 -9.97
N LEU A 114 -4.55 -10.53 -9.00
CA LEU A 114 -5.01 -11.90 -9.24
C LEU A 114 -6.19 -11.94 -10.22
N ASP A 115 -7.18 -11.06 -10.02
CA ASP A 115 -8.38 -11.01 -10.85
C ASP A 115 -8.09 -10.41 -12.25
N ILE A 116 -6.98 -9.66 -12.41
CA ILE A 116 -6.47 -9.17 -13.70
C ILE A 116 -5.70 -10.26 -14.45
N ILE A 117 -4.80 -10.99 -13.79
CA ILE A 117 -3.90 -11.97 -14.46
C ILE A 117 -4.59 -13.30 -14.74
N PHE A 118 -5.47 -13.77 -13.85
CA PHE A 118 -6.03 -15.11 -13.94
C PHE A 118 -7.51 -15.09 -14.28
N ASP A 119 -7.93 -16.06 -15.09
CA ASP A 119 -9.33 -16.37 -15.24
C ASP A 119 -9.88 -16.97 -13.93
N ARG A 120 -11.09 -16.56 -13.58
CA ARG A 120 -11.75 -16.97 -12.33
C ARG A 120 -12.01 -18.48 -12.28
N ASN A 121 -12.25 -19.11 -13.43
CA ASN A 121 -12.53 -20.53 -13.57
C ASN A 121 -11.25 -21.38 -13.65
N PHE A 122 -10.10 -20.75 -13.90
CA PHE A 122 -8.81 -21.42 -13.89
C PHE A 122 -8.27 -21.62 -12.46
N LEU A 123 -8.39 -20.63 -11.57
CA LEU A 123 -7.87 -20.69 -10.20
C LEU A 123 -8.30 -21.94 -9.38
N PRO A 124 -9.54 -22.48 -9.50
CA PRO A 124 -9.92 -23.74 -8.85
C PRO A 124 -9.10 -24.97 -9.24
N GLN A 125 -8.47 -24.96 -10.42
CA GLN A 125 -7.62 -26.03 -10.94
C GLN A 125 -6.22 -25.99 -10.30
N CYS A 126 -5.85 -24.86 -9.69
CA CYS A 126 -4.59 -24.67 -9.00
C CYS A 126 -4.67 -25.02 -7.50
N ALA A 127 -3.51 -25.30 -6.91
CA ALA A 127 -3.27 -25.40 -5.47
C ALA A 127 -1.86 -24.89 -5.14
N TRP A 128 -1.61 -24.51 -3.88
CA TRP A 128 -0.29 -24.01 -3.51
C TRP A 128 0.84 -25.01 -3.80
N LYS A 129 0.77 -26.23 -3.21
CA LYS A 129 1.75 -27.31 -3.42
C LYS A 129 1.33 -28.35 -4.47
N GLY A 130 0.20 -28.15 -5.18
CA GLY A 130 -0.33 -29.14 -6.13
C GLY A 130 -0.85 -30.45 -5.52
N VAL A 131 -0.93 -30.55 -4.19
CA VAL A 131 -1.32 -31.79 -3.51
C VAL A 131 -2.72 -32.25 -3.98
N PRO A 132 -2.84 -33.49 -4.48
CA PRO A 132 -4.11 -34.02 -4.96
C PRO A 132 -5.10 -34.08 -3.79
N ARG A 133 -6.33 -33.63 -4.06
CA ARG A 133 -7.47 -33.86 -3.17
C ARG A 133 -8.47 -34.68 -3.94
N LEU A 134 -8.79 -35.87 -3.42
CA LEU A 134 -9.74 -36.81 -4.03
C LEU A 134 -9.29 -37.28 -5.43
N GLY A 135 -8.01 -37.59 -5.60
CA GLY A 135 -7.47 -38.19 -6.84
C GLY A 135 -7.28 -37.21 -8.01
N VAL A 136 -7.74 -35.96 -7.92
CA VAL A 136 -7.51 -34.95 -8.97
C VAL A 136 -6.22 -34.19 -8.68
N GLN A 137 -5.23 -34.35 -9.56
CA GLN A 137 -3.98 -33.58 -9.50
C GLN A 137 -4.25 -32.12 -9.84
N LYS A 138 -3.68 -31.21 -9.04
CA LYS A 138 -3.83 -29.77 -9.21
C LYS A 138 -2.49 -29.15 -9.60
N ILE A 139 -2.57 -28.04 -10.33
CA ILE A 139 -1.39 -27.27 -10.74
C ILE A 139 -0.76 -26.64 -9.49
N ALA A 140 0.55 -26.83 -9.30
CA ALA A 140 1.28 -26.33 -8.14
C ALA A 140 1.74 -24.88 -8.37
N MET A 141 1.05 -23.91 -7.76
CA MET A 141 1.39 -22.49 -7.94
C MET A 141 2.80 -22.15 -7.41
N VAL A 142 3.29 -22.89 -6.40
CA VAL A 142 4.66 -22.72 -5.88
C VAL A 142 5.75 -23.03 -6.91
N ALA A 143 5.43 -23.76 -7.98
CA ALA A 143 6.36 -24.12 -9.05
C ALA A 143 6.58 -23.00 -10.08
N HIS A 144 5.91 -21.84 -9.93
CA HIS A 144 5.97 -20.71 -10.86
C HIS A 144 6.59 -19.46 -10.20
N PRO A 145 7.92 -19.45 -9.94
CA PRO A 145 8.59 -18.41 -9.19
C PRO A 145 8.53 -17.01 -9.84
N ASN A 146 8.48 -16.88 -11.17
CA ASN A 146 8.42 -15.59 -11.85
C ASN A 146 7.05 -14.92 -11.67
N ILE A 147 5.97 -15.70 -11.64
CA ILE A 147 4.65 -15.23 -11.22
C ILE A 147 4.67 -14.78 -9.77
N LEU A 148 5.29 -15.54 -8.86
CA LEU A 148 5.42 -15.12 -7.46
C LEU A 148 6.24 -13.82 -7.33
N ARG A 149 7.31 -13.68 -8.12
CA ARG A 149 8.14 -12.46 -8.23
C ARG A 149 7.29 -11.27 -8.70
N LEU A 150 6.43 -11.47 -9.70
CA LEU A 150 5.52 -10.44 -10.20
C LEU A 150 4.56 -9.96 -9.10
N PHE A 151 3.92 -10.89 -8.39
CA PHE A 151 3.01 -10.54 -7.29
C PHE A 151 3.74 -9.82 -6.15
N LYS A 152 4.95 -10.24 -5.80
CA LYS A 152 5.80 -9.53 -4.84
C LYS A 152 6.07 -8.09 -5.27
N ALA A 153 6.40 -7.88 -6.54
CA ALA A 153 6.71 -6.56 -7.09
C ALA A 153 5.47 -5.64 -7.15
N VAL A 154 4.28 -6.19 -7.45
CA VAL A 154 3.01 -5.45 -7.48
C VAL A 154 2.53 -5.08 -6.06
N GLY A 155 2.69 -6.01 -5.11
CA GLY A 155 2.34 -5.81 -3.72
C GLY A 155 3.30 -4.87 -2.98
N THR A 156 4.52 -4.69 -3.48
CA THR A 156 5.50 -3.77 -2.90
C THR A 156 5.19 -2.34 -3.31
N THR A 157 5.01 -1.48 -2.31
CA THR A 157 4.83 -0.03 -2.47
C THR A 157 5.91 0.70 -1.66
N ASP A 158 6.05 2.01 -1.88
CA ASP A 158 7.02 2.82 -1.13
C ASP A 158 6.77 2.80 0.38
N LEU A 159 5.52 2.59 0.81
CA LEU A 159 5.12 2.52 2.21
C LEU A 159 5.19 1.10 2.81
N CYS A 160 5.17 0.05 1.98
CA CYS A 160 5.11 -1.32 2.47
C CYS A 160 5.79 -2.31 1.53
N LYS A 161 6.79 -3.04 2.04
CA LYS A 161 7.44 -4.13 1.30
C LYS A 161 6.62 -5.42 1.40
N CYS A 162 6.38 -6.05 0.25
CA CYS A 162 5.78 -7.37 0.18
C CYS A 162 6.90 -8.42 0.23
N THR A 163 6.77 -9.40 1.12
CA THR A 163 7.74 -10.49 1.29
C THR A 163 7.24 -11.76 0.60
N ASP A 164 8.14 -12.70 0.30
CA ASP A 164 7.77 -13.98 -0.31
C ASP A 164 6.79 -14.77 0.56
N VAL A 165 6.95 -14.69 1.89
CA VAL A 165 6.02 -15.26 2.88
C VAL A 165 4.61 -14.68 2.71
N LYS A 166 4.48 -13.34 2.61
CA LYS A 166 3.18 -12.69 2.40
C LYS A 166 2.52 -13.13 1.09
N VAL A 167 3.30 -13.24 0.01
CA VAL A 167 2.78 -13.71 -1.29
C VAL A 167 2.33 -15.18 -1.18
N GLY A 168 3.13 -16.03 -0.56
CA GLY A 168 2.79 -17.44 -0.34
C GLY A 168 1.52 -17.61 0.48
N ASP A 169 1.39 -16.89 1.59
CA ASP A 169 0.19 -16.90 2.44
C ASP A 169 -1.05 -16.39 1.68
N PHE A 170 -0.87 -15.35 0.86
CA PHE A 170 -1.92 -14.84 -0.02
C PHE A 170 -2.41 -15.94 -0.97
N PHE A 171 -1.52 -16.58 -1.73
CA PHE A 171 -1.91 -17.63 -2.68
C PHE A 171 -2.52 -18.84 -1.99
N GLN A 172 -1.96 -19.28 -0.86
CA GLN A 172 -2.53 -20.38 -0.06
C GLN A 172 -3.98 -20.10 0.32
N ASN A 173 -4.25 -18.89 0.82
CA ASN A 173 -5.60 -18.47 1.22
C ASN A 173 -6.54 -18.33 0.01
N LYS A 174 -6.09 -17.72 -1.09
CA LYS A 174 -6.93 -17.52 -2.29
C LYS A 174 -7.27 -18.83 -2.99
N LEU A 175 -6.29 -19.70 -3.19
CA LEU A 175 -6.47 -20.98 -3.88
C LEU A 175 -7.33 -21.96 -3.06
N LYS A 176 -7.25 -21.92 -1.72
CA LYS A 176 -8.14 -22.71 -0.84
C LYS A 176 -9.61 -22.40 -1.05
N HIS A 177 -9.95 -21.14 -1.35
CA HIS A 177 -11.32 -20.66 -1.49
C HIS A 177 -11.74 -20.38 -2.94
N ALA A 178 -10.92 -20.76 -3.93
CA ALA A 178 -11.17 -20.48 -5.34
C ALA A 178 -12.47 -21.10 -5.86
N LYS A 179 -12.80 -22.34 -5.47
CA LYS A 179 -14.08 -23.00 -5.84
C LYS A 179 -15.31 -22.24 -5.34
N ASN A 180 -15.24 -21.67 -4.13
CA ASN A 180 -16.36 -20.89 -3.60
C ASN A 180 -16.51 -19.56 -4.37
N ARG A 181 -15.41 -19.06 -4.95
CA ARG A 181 -15.42 -17.84 -5.75
C ARG A 181 -16.09 -18.07 -7.10
N THR A 182 -15.99 -19.21 -7.78
CA THR A 182 -16.63 -19.38 -9.11
C THR A 182 -18.15 -19.24 -9.06
N ASN A 183 -18.77 -19.64 -7.95
CA ASN A 183 -20.22 -19.67 -7.80
C ASN A 183 -20.84 -18.33 -7.36
N LEU A 184 -20.01 -17.35 -7.01
CA LEU A 184 -20.48 -15.99 -6.67
C LEU A 184 -20.80 -15.23 -7.96
N GLN A 185 -22.06 -15.34 -8.42
CA GLN A 185 -22.61 -14.50 -9.49
C GLN A 185 -22.67 -13.03 -9.07
N GLY A 186 -22.21 -12.13 -9.95
CA GLY A 186 -22.35 -10.69 -9.80
C GLY A 186 -21.04 -9.89 -9.68
N PHE A 187 -21.08 -8.65 -10.18
CA PHE A 187 -20.01 -7.63 -10.27
C PHE A 187 -19.39 -7.17 -8.93
N ARG A 188 -19.55 -7.92 -7.84
CA ARG A 188 -18.97 -7.54 -6.54
C ARG A 188 -17.46 -7.75 -6.58
N LYS A 189 -16.70 -6.64 -6.71
CA LYS A 189 -15.27 -6.60 -6.42
C LYS A 189 -15.06 -7.11 -4.99
N THR A 190 -14.48 -8.29 -4.85
CA THR A 190 -14.23 -8.88 -3.54
C THR A 190 -13.03 -8.21 -2.90
N SER A 191 -13.20 -7.63 -1.72
CA SER A 191 -12.11 -7.01 -0.95
C SER A 191 -11.62 -7.94 0.15
N CYS A 192 -10.34 -7.87 0.49
CA CYS A 192 -9.78 -8.45 1.70
C CYS A 192 -10.30 -7.65 2.89
N GLN A 193 -11.32 -8.19 3.59
CA GLN A 193 -11.83 -7.60 4.81
C GLN A 193 -10.84 -7.85 5.97
N ASN A 194 -10.19 -6.78 6.45
CA ASN A 194 -9.47 -6.82 7.72
C ASN A 194 -10.50 -6.98 8.85
N ARG A 195 -10.77 -8.22 9.26
CA ARG A 195 -11.45 -8.44 10.55
C ARG A 195 -10.50 -7.97 11.64
N ARG A 196 -10.79 -6.84 12.26
CA ARG A 196 -10.14 -6.43 13.50
C ARG A 196 -10.40 -7.56 14.50
N LYS A 197 -9.35 -8.27 14.93
CA LYS A 197 -9.44 -9.06 16.16
C LYS A 197 -9.59 -8.02 17.27
N LEU A 198 -10.76 -7.94 17.88
CA LEU A 198 -10.89 -7.18 19.11
C LEU A 198 -9.94 -7.80 20.16
N PRO A 199 -9.31 -6.97 21.00
CA PRO A 199 -8.42 -7.42 22.06
C PRO A 199 -9.15 -8.34 23.06
#